data_AF-K9V0N8-F1
#
_entry.id   AF-K9V0N8-F1
#
_cell.length_a   1.000
_cell.length_b   1.000
_cell.length_c   1.000
_cell.angle_alpha   90.00
_cell.angle_beta   90.00
_cell.angle_gamma   90.00
#
_symmetry.space_group_name_H-M   'P 1'
#
loop_
_entity.id
_entity.type
_entity.pdbx_description
1 polymer ?
#
loop_
_entity_poly.entity_id
_entity_poly.type
_entity_poly.pdbx_seq_one_letter_code
_entity_poly.pdbx_strand_id
1 'polypeptide(L)'
;MESVENPNPLAIALTLWNIGIVSEQSLIAWVDAQILAIEKPADDLLEVSAKGAKICLKQGLIETVPIVLSYSEEFFIRAYLLNLEWDTPQESLCDCAKRSAKGDRATKSFIAWVADNCCGSTETPEVLLGYHLEHLYCDCDDIDAAIALLRVELPKIMPRCESFATMFLEPVSGLELCI
;
A
#
# COMPACT_ATOMS: atom_id res chain seq x y z
N MET A 1 27.81 -5.89 9.26
CA MET A 1 26.73 -5.72 8.27
C MET A 1 25.98 -7.02 8.28
N GLU A 2 24.96 -7.12 9.12
CA GLU A 2 24.02 -8.22 9.06
C GLU A 2 23.30 -8.12 7.71
N SER A 3 23.28 -9.23 6.98
CA SER A 3 22.51 -9.37 5.76
C SER A 3 21.05 -9.05 6.10
N VAL A 4 20.50 -8.01 5.50
CA VAL A 4 19.04 -7.83 5.47
C VAL A 4 18.52 -9.04 4.68
N GLU A 5 18.04 -10.06 5.40
CA GLU A 5 17.32 -11.17 4.78
C GLU A 5 16.16 -10.55 4.01
N ASN A 6 16.07 -10.85 2.70
CA ASN A 6 14.92 -10.44 1.91
C ASN A 6 13.67 -10.96 2.61
N PRO A 7 12.71 -10.09 2.98
CA PRO A 7 11.55 -10.52 3.73
C PRO A 7 10.79 -11.60 2.97
N ASN A 8 10.31 -12.62 3.69
CA ASN A 8 9.52 -13.71 3.12
C ASN A 8 8.37 -13.13 2.25
N PRO A 9 8.22 -13.52 0.97
CA PRO A 9 7.14 -13.02 0.11
C PRO A 9 5.75 -13.16 0.72
N LEU A 10 5.49 -14.22 1.49
CA LEU A 10 4.21 -14.37 2.19
C LEU A 10 4.03 -13.32 3.29
N ALA A 11 5.10 -12.97 4.03
CA ALA A 11 5.04 -11.90 5.03
C ALA A 11 4.70 -10.55 4.38
N ILE A 12 5.29 -10.26 3.22
CA ILE A 12 4.99 -9.05 2.43
C ILE A 12 3.53 -9.07 1.97
N ALA A 13 3.05 -10.17 1.37
CA ALA A 13 1.67 -10.29 0.90
C ALA A 13 0.66 -10.13 2.04
N LEU A 14 0.94 -10.74 3.20
CA LEU A 14 0.15 -10.58 4.43
C LEU A 14 0.19 -9.14 4.96
N THR A 15 1.33 -8.45 4.82
CA THR A 15 1.46 -7.02 5.18
C THR A 15 0.55 -6.17 4.33
N LEU A 16 0.61 -6.32 3.01
CA LEU A 16 -0.22 -5.57 2.05
C LEU A 16 -1.72 -5.82 2.24
N TRP A 17 -2.10 -7.07 2.55
CA TRP A 17 -3.47 -7.41 2.93
C TRP A 17 -3.87 -6.75 4.26
N ASN A 18 -3.01 -6.79 5.27
CA ASN A 18 -3.30 -6.25 6.59
C ASN A 18 -3.49 -4.72 6.58
N ILE A 19 -2.75 -4.00 5.73
CA ILE A 19 -2.93 -2.55 5.52
C ILE A 19 -4.02 -2.23 4.48
N GLY A 20 -4.75 -3.23 3.99
CA GLY A 20 -5.91 -3.05 3.11
C GLY A 20 -5.59 -2.70 1.65
N ILE A 21 -4.34 -2.90 1.22
CA ILE A 21 -3.93 -2.72 -0.19
C ILE A 21 -4.27 -3.97 -1.02
N VAL A 22 -4.46 -5.13 -0.39
CA VAL A 22 -4.77 -6.40 -1.06
C VAL A 22 -6.03 -6.99 -0.46
N SER A 23 -6.97 -7.41 -1.31
CA SER A 23 -8.15 -8.13 -0.86
C SER A 23 -7.81 -9.55 -0.41
N GLU A 24 -8.62 -10.14 0.47
CA GLU A 24 -8.47 -11.55 0.85
C GLU A 24 -8.47 -12.47 -0.39
N GLN A 25 -9.34 -12.18 -1.36
CA GLN A 25 -9.47 -12.98 -2.58
C GLN A 25 -8.21 -12.89 -3.44
N SER A 26 -7.65 -11.69 -3.61
CA SER A 26 -6.41 -11.47 -4.37
C SER A 26 -5.22 -12.13 -3.67
N LEU A 27 -5.17 -12.07 -2.34
CA LEU A 27 -4.15 -12.78 -1.55
C LEU A 27 -4.24 -14.30 -1.75
N ILE A 28 -5.43 -14.89 -1.60
CA ILE A 28 -5.63 -16.33 -1.79
C ILE A 28 -5.27 -16.75 -3.21
N ALA A 29 -5.73 -16.00 -4.23
CA ALA A 29 -5.40 -16.30 -5.62
C ALA A 29 -3.89 -16.27 -5.89
N TRP A 30 -3.17 -15.31 -5.30
CA TRP A 30 -1.72 -15.26 -5.39
C TRP A 30 -1.06 -16.43 -4.65
N VAL A 31 -1.53 -16.78 -3.44
CA VAL A 31 -1.02 -17.94 -2.69
C VAL A 31 -1.23 -19.24 -3.46
N ASP A 32 -2.39 -19.44 -4.08
CA ASP A 32 -2.69 -20.60 -4.92
C ASP A 32 -1.72 -20.69 -6.12
N ALA A 33 -1.43 -19.55 -6.75
CA ALA A 33 -0.45 -19.49 -7.83
C ALA A 33 0.97 -19.88 -7.35
N GLN A 34 1.38 -19.46 -6.14
CA GLN A 34 2.66 -19.86 -5.54
C GLN A 34 2.70 -21.36 -5.22
N ILE A 35 1.60 -21.93 -4.70
CA ILE A 35 1.47 -23.36 -4.42
C ILE A 35 1.65 -24.19 -5.69
N LEU A 36 1.01 -23.78 -6.78
CA LEU A 36 1.10 -24.49 -8.06
C LEU A 36 2.47 -24.37 -8.74
N ALA A 37 3.25 -23.33 -8.41
CA ALA A 37 4.56 -23.08 -9.00
C ALA A 37 5.70 -23.88 -8.34
N ILE A 38 5.48 -24.45 -7.15
CA ILE A 38 6.53 -25.07 -6.33
C ILE A 38 6.17 -26.52 -6.02
N GLU A 39 7.10 -27.45 -6.22
CA GLU A 39 6.87 -28.88 -5.99
C GLU A 39 6.51 -29.22 -4.54
N LYS A 40 7.11 -28.48 -3.59
CA LYS A 40 6.87 -28.62 -2.16
C LYS A 40 6.57 -27.24 -1.55
N PRO A 41 5.30 -26.79 -1.55
CA PRO A 41 4.91 -25.52 -0.94
C PRO A 41 5.12 -25.56 0.58
N ALA A 42 5.37 -24.39 1.17
CA ALA A 42 5.42 -24.23 2.61
C ALA A 42 4.03 -24.43 3.24
N ASP A 43 3.98 -24.99 4.46
CA ASP A 43 2.73 -25.26 5.16
C ASP A 43 1.89 -23.98 5.36
N ASP A 44 2.55 -22.85 5.63
CA ASP A 44 1.89 -21.55 5.77
C ASP A 44 1.08 -21.15 4.52
N LEU A 45 1.58 -21.45 3.31
CA LEU A 45 0.84 -21.17 2.07
C LEU A 45 -0.40 -22.05 1.98
N LEU A 46 -0.27 -23.34 2.31
CA LEU A 46 -1.39 -24.28 2.29
C LEU A 46 -2.49 -23.87 3.29
N GLU A 47 -2.09 -23.45 4.48
CA GLU A 47 -3.01 -22.98 5.53
C GLU A 47 -3.74 -21.70 5.09
N VAL A 48 -3.02 -20.71 4.55
CA VAL A 48 -3.63 -19.46 4.04
C VAL A 48 -4.59 -19.74 2.89
N SER A 49 -4.23 -20.58 1.92
CA SER A 49 -5.12 -20.99 0.83
C SER A 49 -6.40 -21.65 1.34
N ALA A 50 -6.27 -22.60 2.29
CA ALA A 50 -7.39 -23.41 2.75
C ALA A 50 -8.34 -22.66 3.71
N LYS A 51 -7.82 -21.78 4.56
CA LYS A 51 -8.58 -21.17 5.68
C LYS A 51 -8.67 -19.64 5.60
N GLY A 52 -7.86 -18.99 4.77
CA GLY A 52 -7.74 -17.54 4.70
C GLY A 52 -6.83 -16.96 5.78
N ALA A 53 -6.18 -15.85 5.45
CA ALA A 53 -5.18 -15.17 6.27
C ALA A 53 -5.74 -14.74 7.63
N LYS A 54 -6.97 -14.21 7.65
CA LYS A 54 -7.61 -13.76 8.91
C LYS A 54 -7.75 -14.88 9.93
N ILE A 55 -8.13 -16.09 9.50
CA ILE A 55 -8.30 -17.23 10.40
C ILE A 55 -6.94 -17.72 10.85
N CYS A 56 -5.99 -17.86 9.91
CA CYS A 56 -4.64 -18.33 10.19
C CYS A 56 -3.92 -17.48 11.23
N LEU A 57 -3.94 -16.15 11.06
CA LEU A 57 -3.28 -15.23 11.99
C LEU A 57 -3.96 -15.21 13.36
N LYS A 58 -5.30 -15.25 13.40
CA LYS A 58 -6.04 -15.22 14.68
C LYS A 58 -5.84 -16.48 15.51
N GLN A 59 -5.68 -17.64 14.87
CA GLN A 59 -5.56 -18.93 15.55
C GLN A 59 -4.10 -19.39 15.70
N GLY A 60 -3.13 -18.68 15.12
CA GLY A 60 -1.72 -19.07 15.14
C GLY A 60 -1.46 -20.34 14.33
N LEU A 61 -2.13 -20.48 13.17
CA LEU A 61 -1.97 -21.64 12.28
C LEU A 61 -0.76 -21.53 11.34
N ILE A 62 -0.19 -20.33 11.25
CA ILE A 62 0.97 -20.03 10.41
C ILE A 62 2.05 -19.36 11.26
N GLU A 63 3.31 -19.61 10.92
CA GLU A 63 4.46 -18.96 11.56
C GLU A 63 4.74 -17.58 10.94
N THR A 64 4.48 -17.45 9.64
CA THR A 64 4.67 -16.19 8.91
C THR A 64 3.66 -15.15 9.36
N VAL A 65 4.16 -14.03 9.89
CA VAL A 65 3.36 -12.88 10.33
C VAL A 65 3.55 -11.66 9.41
N PRO A 66 2.57 -10.74 9.33
CA PRO A 66 2.74 -9.45 8.68
C PRO A 66 3.91 -8.66 9.28
N ILE A 67 4.62 -7.93 8.43
CA ILE A 67 5.68 -7.00 8.80
C ILE A 67 5.01 -5.75 9.39
N VAL A 68 5.51 -5.28 10.52
CA VAL A 68 5.06 -4.01 11.11
C VAL A 68 5.77 -2.87 10.39
N LEU A 69 5.01 -2.11 9.60
CA LEU A 69 5.51 -0.92 8.91
C LEU A 69 5.45 0.29 9.84
N SER A 70 6.45 1.15 9.76
CA SER A 70 6.37 2.53 10.24
C SER A 70 5.44 3.36 9.35
N TYR A 71 4.98 4.50 9.87
CA TYR A 71 4.20 5.46 9.10
C TYR A 71 4.87 5.81 7.75
N SER A 72 6.18 6.09 7.76
CA SER A 72 6.93 6.44 6.55
C SER A 72 6.92 5.31 5.52
N GLU A 73 7.10 4.07 5.95
CA GLU A 73 7.14 2.91 5.04
C GLU A 73 5.77 2.65 4.39
N GLU A 74 4.69 2.70 5.19
CA GLU A 74 3.33 2.58 4.63
C GLU A 74 2.99 3.78 3.74
N PHE A 75 3.39 5.00 4.13
CA PHE A 75 3.26 6.20 3.31
C PHE A 75 3.93 6.03 1.96
N PHE A 76 5.17 5.53 1.92
CA PHE A 76 5.92 5.31 0.68
C PHE A 76 5.22 4.33 -0.26
N ILE A 77 4.71 3.22 0.28
CA ILE A 77 3.94 2.23 -0.51
C ILE A 77 2.68 2.89 -1.07
N ARG A 78 1.87 3.51 -0.23
CA ARG A 78 0.60 4.14 -0.66
C ARG A 78 0.81 5.29 -1.64
N ALA A 79 1.82 6.13 -1.42
CA ALA A 79 2.19 7.23 -2.31
C ALA A 79 2.64 6.74 -3.68
N TYR A 80 3.46 5.70 -3.72
CA TYR A 80 3.91 5.08 -4.95
C TYR A 80 2.72 4.53 -5.77
N LEU A 81 1.81 3.80 -5.11
CA LEU A 81 0.61 3.28 -5.77
C LEU A 81 -0.33 4.39 -6.26
N LEU A 82 -0.50 5.46 -5.48
CA LEU A 82 -1.27 6.64 -5.90
C LEU A 82 -0.66 7.28 -7.17
N ASN A 83 0.67 7.38 -7.24
CA ASN A 83 1.34 7.96 -8.41
C ASN A 83 1.13 7.11 -9.68
N LEU A 84 1.14 5.78 -9.56
CA LEU A 84 0.86 4.88 -10.69
C LEU A 84 -0.58 5.08 -11.25
N GLU A 85 -1.54 5.44 -10.40
CA GLU A 85 -2.88 5.82 -10.86
C GLU A 85 -2.92 7.17 -11.57
N TRP A 86 -2.07 8.12 -11.19
CA TRP A 86 -1.98 9.41 -11.87
C TRP A 86 -1.38 9.30 -13.28
N ASP A 87 -0.39 8.40 -13.45
CA ASP A 87 0.41 8.30 -14.67
C ASP A 87 -0.13 7.29 -15.72
N THR A 88 -1.13 6.46 -15.41
CA THR A 88 -1.64 5.45 -16.35
C THR A 88 -2.43 6.08 -17.51
N PRO A 89 -1.97 5.96 -18.78
CA PRO A 89 -2.72 6.44 -19.93
C PRO A 89 -3.91 5.51 -20.19
N GLN A 90 -5.12 5.94 -19.86
CA GLN A 90 -6.33 5.20 -20.26
C GLN A 90 -6.60 5.40 -21.75
N GLU A 91 -6.06 4.50 -22.56
CA GLU A 91 -6.54 4.31 -23.93
C GLU A 91 -8.00 3.83 -23.89
N SER A 92 -8.87 4.55 -24.58
CA SER A 92 -10.27 4.21 -24.81
C SER A 92 -11.23 4.34 -23.61
N LEU A 93 -11.79 5.54 -23.44
CA LEU A 93 -13.22 5.83 -23.64
C LEU A 93 -13.51 7.29 -23.29
N CYS A 94 -14.39 7.91 -24.08
CA CYS A 94 -14.92 9.24 -23.84
C CYS A 94 -15.55 9.33 -22.43
N ASP A 95 -14.97 10.12 -21.51
CA ASP A 95 -15.64 10.75 -20.37
C ASP A 95 -14.60 11.47 -19.49
N CYS A 96 -14.28 12.73 -19.83
CA CYS A 96 -13.43 13.60 -19.01
C CYS A 96 -13.97 13.80 -17.57
N ALA A 97 -15.27 13.60 -17.34
CA ALA A 97 -15.88 13.63 -16.02
C ALA A 97 -15.58 12.38 -15.15
N LYS A 98 -15.32 11.21 -15.76
CA LYS A 98 -14.98 9.98 -15.02
C LYS A 98 -13.51 9.93 -14.59
N ARG A 99 -12.62 10.62 -15.33
CA ARG A 99 -11.19 10.77 -15.00
C ARG A 99 -10.97 11.50 -13.67
N SER A 100 -11.69 12.60 -13.45
CA SER A 100 -11.65 13.34 -12.18
C SER A 100 -12.13 12.46 -11.04
N ALA A 101 -13.28 11.78 -11.20
CA ALA A 101 -13.93 11.09 -10.09
C ALA A 101 -13.16 9.89 -9.50
N LYS A 102 -12.41 9.10 -10.28
CA LYS A 102 -11.61 7.97 -9.73
C LYS A 102 -10.30 8.45 -9.09
N GLY A 103 -9.52 9.25 -9.82
CA GLY A 103 -8.25 9.80 -9.32
C GLY A 103 -8.45 10.70 -8.10
N ASP A 104 -9.52 11.49 -8.08
CA ASP A 104 -9.87 12.31 -6.92
C ASP A 104 -10.33 11.44 -5.74
N ARG A 105 -10.96 10.27 -5.97
CA ARG A 105 -11.33 9.35 -4.88
C ARG A 105 -10.10 8.73 -4.23
N ALA A 106 -9.17 8.17 -5.00
CA ALA A 106 -7.95 7.58 -4.45
C ALA A 106 -7.10 8.64 -3.73
N THR A 107 -7.01 9.83 -4.31
CA THR A 107 -6.33 10.98 -3.68
C THR A 107 -6.99 11.36 -2.35
N LYS A 108 -8.33 11.43 -2.30
CA LYS A 108 -9.07 11.72 -1.06
C LYS A 108 -8.90 10.63 0.00
N SER A 109 -8.97 9.36 -0.40
CA SER A 109 -8.73 8.23 0.51
C SER A 109 -7.30 8.25 1.06
N PHE A 110 -6.32 8.59 0.23
CA PHE A 110 -4.94 8.75 0.67
C PHE A 110 -4.79 9.90 1.67
N ILE A 111 -5.37 11.08 1.39
CA ILE A 111 -5.36 12.22 2.31
C ILE A 111 -6.03 11.87 3.64
N ALA A 112 -7.19 11.20 3.62
CA ALA A 112 -7.87 10.76 4.83
C ALA A 112 -6.98 9.80 5.65
N TRP A 113 -6.37 8.80 4.99
CA TRP A 113 -5.43 7.90 5.66
C TRP A 113 -4.23 8.66 6.25
N VAL A 114 -3.65 9.60 5.51
CA VAL A 114 -2.53 10.42 6.00
C VAL A 114 -2.97 11.23 7.23
N ALA A 115 -4.12 11.87 7.19
CA ALA A 115 -4.65 12.66 8.31
C ALA A 115 -4.87 11.80 9.57
N ASP A 116 -5.39 10.58 9.40
CA ASP A 116 -5.64 9.66 10.51
C ASP A 116 -4.37 9.05 11.11
N ASN A 117 -3.28 8.97 10.33
CA ASN A 117 -2.08 8.20 10.70
C ASN A 117 -0.81 9.04 10.84
N CYS A 118 -0.82 10.33 10.47
CA CYS A 118 0.38 11.16 10.53
C CYS A 118 0.85 11.30 11.96
N CYS A 119 2.04 10.75 12.24
CA CYS A 119 2.66 10.80 13.54
C CYS A 119 4.18 10.80 13.41
N GLY A 120 4.85 11.37 14.40
CA GLY A 120 6.32 11.43 14.45
C GLY A 120 6.88 12.85 14.30
N SER A 121 8.18 12.91 13.96
CA SER A 121 8.94 14.16 13.89
C SER A 121 8.64 14.96 12.62
N THR A 122 8.44 16.26 12.77
CA THR A 122 8.27 17.23 11.66
C THR A 122 9.55 17.44 10.84
N GLU A 123 10.68 16.86 11.25
CA GLU A 123 11.93 16.85 10.48
C GLU A 123 11.87 15.87 9.29
N THR A 124 10.93 14.93 9.32
CA THR A 124 10.70 13.94 8.28
C THR A 124 9.74 14.48 7.22
N PRO A 125 10.12 14.59 5.93
CA PRO A 125 9.32 15.25 4.89
C PRO A 125 7.88 14.73 4.75
N GLU A 126 7.70 13.40 4.77
CA GLU A 126 6.39 12.76 4.65
C GLU A 126 5.50 12.96 5.90
N VAL A 127 6.12 13.16 7.06
CA VAL A 127 5.40 13.49 8.30
C VAL A 127 4.99 14.95 8.30
N LEU A 128 5.87 15.86 7.87
CA LEU A 128 5.56 17.29 7.74
C LEU A 128 4.43 17.51 6.73
N LEU A 129 4.48 16.86 5.57
CA LEU A 129 3.38 16.85 4.62
C LEU A 129 2.10 16.30 5.26
N GLY A 130 2.22 15.23 6.04
CA GLY A 130 1.09 14.65 6.77
C GLY A 130 0.37 15.64 7.67
N TYR A 131 1.10 16.35 8.52
CA TYR A 131 0.50 17.38 9.39
C TYR A 131 -0.16 18.52 8.62
N HIS A 132 0.41 18.96 7.49
CA HIS A 132 -0.24 19.99 6.67
C HIS A 132 -1.52 19.47 6.00
N LEU A 133 -1.54 18.22 5.55
CA LEU A 133 -2.73 17.60 4.98
C LEU A 133 -3.81 17.39 6.03
N GLU A 134 -3.42 16.95 7.23
CA GLU A 134 -4.31 16.81 8.39
C GLU A 134 -4.96 18.15 8.74
N HIS A 135 -4.18 19.22 8.88
CA HIS A 135 -4.71 20.55 9.15
C HIS A 135 -5.73 21.02 8.10
N LEU A 136 -5.42 20.84 6.81
CA LEU A 136 -6.32 21.23 5.73
C LEU A 136 -7.59 20.36 5.70
N TYR A 137 -7.45 19.06 5.94
CA TYR A 137 -8.55 18.09 5.89
C TYR A 137 -9.47 18.15 7.10
N CYS A 138 -8.90 18.16 8.31
CA CYS A 138 -9.62 18.07 9.58
C CYS A 138 -10.02 19.44 10.14
N ASP A 139 -9.10 20.40 10.21
CA ASP A 139 -9.35 21.69 10.85
C ASP A 139 -10.04 22.69 9.91
N CYS A 140 -9.65 22.68 8.63
CA CYS A 140 -10.13 23.63 7.63
C CYS A 140 -11.30 23.12 6.79
N ASP A 141 -11.57 21.81 6.79
CA ASP A 141 -12.55 21.15 5.90
C ASP A 141 -12.34 21.53 4.41
N ASP A 142 -11.08 21.72 4.00
CA ASP A 142 -10.69 22.17 2.66
C ASP A 142 -9.92 21.07 1.92
N ILE A 143 -10.68 20.06 1.47
CA ILE A 143 -10.11 18.93 0.73
C ILE A 143 -9.47 19.34 -0.60
N ASP A 144 -9.96 20.40 -1.24
CA ASP A 144 -9.41 20.85 -2.53
C ASP A 144 -8.04 21.50 -2.33
N ALA A 145 -7.85 22.27 -1.26
CA ALA A 145 -6.53 22.78 -0.86
C ALA A 145 -5.58 21.64 -0.46
N ALA A 146 -6.06 20.62 0.25
CA ALA A 146 -5.25 19.45 0.59
C ALA A 146 -4.79 18.68 -0.66
N ILE A 147 -5.67 18.47 -1.65
CA ILE A 147 -5.32 17.87 -2.95
C ILE A 147 -4.29 18.74 -3.68
N ALA A 148 -4.47 20.05 -3.70
CA ALA A 148 -3.54 20.98 -4.34
C ALA A 148 -2.15 20.92 -3.69
N LEU A 149 -2.09 20.91 -2.36
CA LEU A 149 -0.84 20.77 -1.60
C LEU A 149 -0.15 19.44 -1.91
N LEU A 150 -0.89 18.33 -1.87
CA LEU A 150 -0.36 17.01 -2.16
C LEU A 150 0.27 16.94 -3.56
N ARG A 151 -0.40 17.49 -4.57
CA ARG A 151 0.12 17.53 -5.96
C ARG A 151 1.42 18.32 -6.10
N VAL A 152 1.67 19.27 -5.21
CA VAL A 152 2.90 20.09 -5.20
C VAL A 152 4.03 19.41 -4.41
N GLU A 153 3.72 18.82 -3.26
CA GLU A 153 4.73 18.29 -2.35
C GLU A 153 5.09 16.83 -2.62
N LEU A 154 4.12 16.00 -3.02
CA LEU A 154 4.35 14.56 -3.22
C LEU A 154 5.45 14.27 -4.26
N PRO A 155 5.53 14.97 -5.41
CA PRO A 155 6.61 14.75 -6.38
C PRO A 155 8.01 14.96 -5.80
N LYS A 156 8.17 15.80 -4.76
CA LYS A 156 9.47 16.06 -4.12
C LYS A 156 9.92 14.88 -3.24
N ILE A 157 8.97 14.10 -2.74
CA ILE A 157 9.21 12.94 -1.87
C ILE A 157 9.26 11.63 -2.69
N MET A 158 8.67 11.64 -3.88
CA MET A 158 8.50 10.46 -4.75
C MET A 158 9.76 9.61 -4.97
N PRO A 159 10.98 10.16 -5.16
CA PRO A 159 12.17 9.33 -5.33
C PRO A 159 12.44 8.36 -4.15
N ARG A 160 12.09 8.78 -2.92
CA ARG A 160 12.18 7.91 -1.74
C ARG A 160 11.05 6.88 -1.72
N CYS A 161 9.84 7.30 -2.10
CA CYS A 161 8.67 6.43 -2.20
C CYS A 161 8.93 5.28 -3.19
N GLU A 162 9.35 5.62 -4.40
CA GLU A 162 9.68 4.66 -5.47
C GLU A 162 10.77 3.70 -5.03
N SER A 163 11.88 4.20 -4.48
CA SER A 163 13.00 3.35 -4.06
C SER A 163 12.60 2.32 -3.01
N PHE A 164 11.75 2.69 -2.05
CA PHE A 164 11.28 1.77 -1.02
C PHE A 164 10.21 0.82 -1.56
N ALA A 165 9.18 1.36 -2.20
CA ALA A 165 8.02 0.59 -2.64
C ALA A 165 8.40 -0.44 -3.72
N THR A 166 9.27 -0.10 -4.67
CA THR A 166 9.73 -1.06 -5.68
C THR A 166 10.45 -2.25 -5.05
N MET A 167 11.39 -2.00 -4.14
CA MET A 167 12.10 -3.03 -3.39
C MET A 167 11.14 -3.90 -2.55
N PHE A 168 10.16 -3.28 -1.91
CA PHE A 168 9.20 -3.98 -1.06
C PHE A 168 8.20 -4.83 -1.87
N LEU A 169 7.77 -4.36 -3.04
CA LEU A 169 6.75 -5.01 -3.87
C LEU A 169 7.32 -6.06 -4.84
N GLU A 170 8.61 -5.98 -5.20
CA GLU A 170 9.27 -6.90 -6.14
C GLU A 170 9.05 -8.40 -5.80
N PRO A 171 9.20 -8.85 -4.54
CA PRO A 171 9.08 -10.27 -4.19
C PRO A 171 7.66 -10.83 -4.33
N VAL A 172 6.65 -9.96 -4.38
CA VAL A 172 5.23 -10.32 -4.55
C VAL A 172 4.69 -9.87 -5.89
N SER A 173 5.56 -9.78 -6.91
CA SER A 173 5.15 -9.52 -8.28
C SER A 173 4.03 -10.48 -8.72
N GLY A 174 2.99 -9.93 -9.34
CA GLY A 174 1.78 -10.65 -9.72
C GLY A 174 0.67 -10.69 -8.66
N LEU A 175 0.90 -10.17 -7.45
CA LEU A 175 -0.17 -9.93 -6.48
C LEU A 175 -1.06 -8.77 -6.94
N GLU A 176 -2.36 -9.01 -7.05
CA GLU A 176 -3.33 -8.00 -7.45
C GLU A 176 -3.58 -7.01 -6.29
N LEU A 177 -3.36 -5.72 -6.57
CA LEU A 177 -3.51 -4.63 -5.61
C LEU A 177 -4.86 -3.93 -5.79
N CYS A 178 -5.52 -3.62 -4.69
CA CYS A 178 -6.74 -2.81 -4.61
C CYS A 178 -6.37 -1.33 -4.52
N ILE A 179 -6.22 -0.68 -5.68
CA ILE A 179 -5.92 0.75 -5.82
C ILE A 179 -7.16 1.51 -6.34
#